data_AF-A0A172Z9Z9-F1
#
_entry.id   AF-A0A172Z9Z9-F1
#
_cell.length_a   1.000
_cell.length_b   1.000
_cell.length_c   1.000
_cell.angle_alpha   90.00
_cell.angle_beta   90.00
_cell.angle_gamma   90.00
#
_symmetry.space_group_name_H-M   'P 1'
#
loop_
_entity.id
_entity.type
_entity.pdbx_description
1 polymer ?
#
loop_
_entity_poly.entity_id
_entity_poly.type
_entity_poly.pdbx_seq_one_letter_code
_entity_poly.pdbx_strand_id
1 'polypeptide(L)'
;MTETPYRSRVPTAMGPWPHPAPMVRALGAGWMDAAQVQPWEDTDSRLRYVVYSPAYLGSLLVCRFDLFSPARWWHEGMQVGVSGVTLWRLAVSADQDFIELDSAPVATPPNADALAQLLHWWGWYRRHKGLDNPE
;
A
#
# COMPACT_ATOMS: atom_id res chain seq x y z
N MET A 1 -42.18 18.80 -23.76
CA MET A 1 -41.88 19.10 -22.35
C MET A 1 -41.50 17.77 -21.72
N THR A 2 -40.27 17.27 -21.95
CA THR A 2 -39.07 17.51 -21.12
C THR A 2 -39.38 17.44 -19.63
N GLU A 3 -39.05 16.31 -19.00
CA GLU A 3 -38.20 16.25 -17.81
C GLU A 3 -37.84 14.80 -17.49
N THR A 4 -36.57 14.48 -17.73
CA THR A 4 -35.91 13.25 -17.30
C THR A 4 -35.51 13.44 -15.84
N PRO A 5 -36.02 12.69 -14.86
CA PRO A 5 -35.49 12.79 -13.51
C PRO A 5 -34.11 12.13 -13.45
N TYR A 6 -33.12 13.02 -13.38
CA TYR A 6 -31.80 12.90 -12.79
C TYR A 6 -31.41 11.48 -12.33
N ARG A 7 -30.58 10.82 -13.15
CA ARG A 7 -29.87 9.60 -12.75
C ARG A 7 -29.04 9.92 -11.51
N SER A 8 -29.50 9.44 -10.37
CA SER A 8 -28.66 9.15 -9.22
C SER A 8 -27.48 8.29 -9.71
N ARG A 9 -26.30 8.91 -9.89
CA ARG A 9 -25.04 8.20 -10.02
C ARG A 9 -24.45 8.04 -8.63
N VAL A 10 -25.15 7.31 -7.76
CA VAL A 10 -24.41 6.55 -6.76
C VAL A 10 -23.62 5.50 -7.55
N PRO A 11 -22.30 5.38 -7.38
CA PRO A 11 -21.53 4.32 -8.02
C PRO A 11 -22.15 2.97 -7.62
N THR A 12 -22.84 2.37 -8.57
CA THR A 12 -23.47 1.05 -8.44
C THR A 12 -22.38 0.01 -8.19
N ALA A 13 -22.45 -0.60 -7.01
CA ALA A 13 -21.83 -1.89 -6.65
C ALA A 13 -20.33 -2.04 -6.92
N MET A 14 -19.51 -1.79 -5.88
CA MET A 14 -18.32 -2.62 -5.69
C MET A 14 -18.81 -4.05 -5.49
N GLY A 15 -18.50 -4.93 -6.45
CA GLY A 15 -18.75 -6.37 -6.36
C GLY A 15 -18.03 -7.03 -5.17
N PRO A 16 -18.19 -8.34 -4.99
CA PRO A 16 -17.72 -9.04 -3.79
C PRO A 16 -16.21 -8.88 -3.59
N TRP A 17 -15.80 -8.35 -2.43
CA TRP A 17 -14.44 -8.49 -1.91
C TRP A 17 -14.17 -9.97 -1.59
N PRO A 18 -12.97 -10.57 -1.77
CA PRO A 18 -11.64 -9.94 -1.71
C PRO A 18 -10.65 -10.44 -2.79
N HIS A 19 -10.21 -9.55 -3.69
CA HIS A 19 -9.06 -9.80 -4.57
C HIS A 19 -7.95 -8.79 -4.24
N PRO A 20 -6.68 -9.24 -4.13
CA PRO A 20 -5.61 -8.45 -3.54
C PRO A 20 -5.34 -7.16 -4.33
N ALA A 21 -5.20 -6.06 -3.60
CA ALA A 21 -4.59 -4.77 -3.96
C ALA A 21 -4.27 -4.52 -5.45
N PRO A 22 -5.26 -4.54 -6.36
CA PRO A 22 -4.98 -4.45 -7.80
C PRO A 22 -4.28 -3.14 -8.15
N MET A 23 -4.63 -2.06 -7.44
CA MET A 23 -4.00 -0.75 -7.56
C MET A 23 -2.54 -0.76 -7.12
N VAL A 24 -2.20 -1.47 -6.03
CA VAL A 24 -0.81 -1.62 -5.59
C VAL A 24 0.01 -2.38 -6.62
N ARG A 25 -0.55 -3.45 -7.22
CA ARG A 25 0.11 -4.18 -8.30
C ARG A 25 0.29 -3.34 -9.57
N ALA A 26 -0.63 -2.42 -9.84
CA ALA A 26 -0.55 -1.50 -10.98
C ALA A 26 0.53 -0.42 -10.84
N LEU A 27 1.03 -0.15 -9.62
CA LEU A 27 2.22 0.70 -9.42
C LEU A 27 3.49 0.10 -10.05
N GLY A 28 3.51 -1.23 -10.23
CA GLY A 28 4.62 -1.97 -10.83
C GLY A 28 5.57 -2.60 -9.81
N ALA A 29 6.67 -3.18 -10.30
CA ALA A 29 7.66 -3.91 -9.49
C ALA A 29 8.81 -3.01 -8.96
N GLY A 30 8.74 -1.71 -9.23
CA GLY A 30 9.75 -0.75 -8.80
C GLY A 30 9.72 -0.47 -7.30
N TRP A 31 10.79 0.16 -6.82
CA TRP A 31 10.82 0.69 -5.45
C TRP A 31 9.94 1.92 -5.34
N MET A 32 9.14 2.00 -4.28
CA MET A 32 8.20 3.06 -4.02
C MET A 32 8.61 3.81 -2.76
N ASP A 33 8.51 5.14 -2.79
CA ASP A 33 8.74 5.98 -1.62
C ASP A 33 7.58 5.83 -0.62
N ALA A 34 7.90 5.30 0.56
CA ALA A 34 6.94 5.05 1.62
C ALA A 34 6.29 6.34 2.17
N ALA A 35 6.93 7.50 1.98
CA ALA A 35 6.38 8.81 2.32
C ALA A 35 5.34 9.29 1.30
N GLN A 36 5.46 8.86 0.04
CA GLN A 36 4.52 9.23 -1.03
C GLN A 36 3.36 8.25 -1.15
N VAL A 37 3.65 6.95 -0.96
CA VAL A 37 2.68 5.90 -1.22
C VAL A 37 2.87 4.73 -0.24
N GLN A 38 1.75 4.26 0.29
CA GLN A 38 1.66 3.06 1.12
C GLN A 38 0.58 2.17 0.53
N PRO A 39 0.65 0.84 0.73
CA PRO A 39 -0.25 -0.09 0.06
C PRO A 39 -1.61 -0.21 0.77
N TRP A 40 -2.31 0.90 0.95
CA TRP A 40 -3.56 0.99 1.74
C TRP A 40 -4.70 0.06 1.27
N GLU A 41 -4.68 -0.34 0.00
CA GLU A 41 -5.64 -1.28 -0.60
C GLU A 41 -5.39 -2.74 -0.22
N ASP A 42 -4.23 -3.06 0.35
CA ASP A 42 -3.96 -4.38 0.93
C ASP A 42 -4.56 -4.51 2.33
N THR A 43 -5.87 -4.31 2.43
CA THR A 43 -6.62 -4.26 3.70
C THR A 43 -6.53 -5.55 4.52
N ASP A 44 -6.42 -6.69 3.84
CA ASP A 44 -6.27 -8.02 4.45
C ASP A 44 -4.79 -8.40 4.67
N SER A 45 -3.85 -7.48 4.41
CA SER A 45 -2.41 -7.70 4.55
C SER A 45 -1.94 -8.90 3.72
N ARG A 46 -2.51 -9.19 2.55
CA ARG A 46 -2.25 -10.45 1.82
C ARG A 46 -0.98 -10.42 0.98
N LEU A 47 -0.48 -9.24 0.65
CA LEU A 47 0.70 -9.09 -0.17
C LEU A 47 1.96 -9.07 0.69
N ARG A 48 3.05 -9.53 0.07
CA ARG A 48 4.39 -9.47 0.64
C ARG A 48 5.16 -8.35 -0.05
N TYR A 49 5.89 -7.62 0.75
CA TYR A 49 6.65 -6.45 0.34
C TYR A 49 8.07 -6.61 0.78
N VAL A 50 9.02 -6.27 -0.08
CA VAL A 50 10.39 -6.05 0.36
C VAL A 50 10.46 -4.60 0.81
N VAL A 51 10.85 -4.38 2.06
CA VAL A 51 10.98 -3.05 2.65
C VAL A 51 12.43 -2.74 2.96
N TYR A 52 12.81 -1.49 2.77
CA TYR A 52 14.08 -0.94 3.19
C TYR A 52 13.83 0.02 4.35
N SER A 53 14.50 -0.24 5.48
CA SER A 53 14.47 0.64 6.65
C SER A 53 15.90 0.93 7.12
N PRO A 54 16.35 2.19 7.08
CA PRO A 54 17.66 2.59 7.62
C PRO A 54 17.82 2.25 9.10
N ALA A 55 16.72 2.18 9.87
CA ALA A 55 16.74 1.83 11.29
C ALA A 55 17.13 0.36 11.54
N TYR A 56 17.04 -0.50 10.51
CA TYR A 56 17.37 -1.93 10.56
C TYR A 56 18.68 -2.21 9.81
N LEU A 57 19.70 -1.39 10.11
CA LEU A 57 21.07 -1.54 9.59
C LEU A 57 21.17 -1.58 8.06
N GLY A 58 20.22 -0.97 7.36
CA GLY A 58 20.20 -0.93 5.89
C GLY A 58 19.83 -2.27 5.22
N SER A 59 19.31 -3.24 5.98
CA SER A 59 18.87 -4.53 5.44
C SER A 59 17.51 -4.43 4.76
N LEU A 60 17.26 -5.34 3.83
CA LEU A 60 15.92 -5.55 3.28
C LEU A 60 15.21 -6.65 4.03
N LEU A 61 13.93 -6.39 4.30
CA LEU A 61 13.07 -7.29 5.04
C LEU A 61 11.83 -7.60 4.21
N VAL A 62 11.40 -8.87 4.18
CA VAL A 62 10.11 -9.21 3.59
C VAL A 62 9.02 -9.05 4.66
N CYS A 63 8.17 -8.05 4.47
CA CYS A 63 7.11 -7.69 5.38
C CYS A 63 5.74 -7.83 4.74
N ARG A 64 4.72 -7.86 5.59
CA ARG A 64 3.33 -7.56 5.22
C ARG A 64 2.97 -6.17 5.71
N PHE A 65 1.92 -5.58 5.15
CA PHE A 65 1.42 -4.29 5.60
C PHE A 65 0.10 -4.47 6.35
N ASP A 66 0.14 -4.36 7.67
CA ASP A 66 -1.05 -4.42 8.49
C ASP A 66 -1.69 -3.04 8.55
N LEU A 67 -2.90 -2.91 8.00
CA LEU A 67 -3.60 -1.63 7.97
C LEU A 67 -4.23 -1.25 9.33
N PHE A 68 -4.62 -2.24 10.12
CA PHE A 68 -5.48 -2.05 11.30
C PHE A 68 -4.70 -2.13 12.63
N SER A 69 -4.67 -0.99 13.34
CA SER A 69 -4.27 -0.77 14.75
C SER A 69 -2.89 -1.23 15.25
N PRO A 70 -1.88 -0.34 15.22
CA PRO A 70 -1.71 0.77 14.26
C PRO A 70 -1.25 0.25 12.89
N ALA A 71 -1.42 1.05 11.84
CA ALA A 71 -0.87 0.71 10.53
C ALA A 71 0.65 0.53 10.62
N ARG A 72 1.16 -0.63 10.18
CA ARG A 72 2.57 -0.98 10.36
C ARG A 72 3.05 -1.99 9.33
N TRP A 73 4.35 -1.97 9.08
CA TRP A 73 5.04 -3.06 8.40
C TRP A 73 5.31 -4.17 9.42
N TRP A 74 4.85 -5.38 9.15
CA TRP A 74 5.03 -6.54 10.03
C TRP A 74 5.96 -7.56 9.40
N HIS A 75 7.02 -7.92 10.11
CA HIS A 75 7.94 -8.98 9.68
C HIS A 75 7.61 -10.28 10.43
N GLU A 76 7.06 -11.26 9.70
CA GLU A 76 6.56 -12.50 10.30
C GLU A 76 7.67 -13.34 10.93
N GLY A 77 8.82 -13.52 10.27
CA GLY A 77 9.90 -14.36 10.80
C GLY A 77 10.53 -13.86 12.11
N MET A 78 10.42 -12.55 12.37
CA MET A 78 10.96 -11.92 13.60
C MET A 78 9.87 -11.59 14.61
N GLN A 79 8.59 -11.65 14.22
CA GLN A 79 7.44 -11.26 15.04
C GLN A 79 7.56 -9.82 15.57
N VAL A 80 7.98 -8.88 14.71
CA VAL A 80 8.14 -7.46 15.07
C VAL A 80 7.52 -6.52 14.04
N GLY A 81 7.09 -5.35 14.53
CA GLY A 81 6.77 -4.22 13.68
C GLY A 81 8.04 -3.51 13.22
N VAL A 82 8.18 -3.33 11.91
CA VAL A 82 9.28 -2.61 11.27
C VAL A 82 8.90 -1.14 11.12
N SER A 83 9.65 -0.27 11.78
CA SER A 83 9.51 1.18 11.68
C SER A 83 10.58 1.80 10.79
N GLY A 84 10.41 3.07 10.43
CA GLY A 84 11.40 3.81 9.63
C GLY A 84 11.56 3.32 8.18
N VAL A 85 10.59 2.57 7.65
CA VAL A 85 10.59 2.14 6.25
C VAL A 85 10.56 3.37 5.34
N THR A 86 11.56 3.50 4.47
CA THR A 86 11.66 4.60 3.51
C THR A 86 11.30 4.17 2.09
N LEU A 87 11.55 2.91 1.76
CA LEU A 87 11.25 2.35 0.43
C LEU A 87 10.61 0.97 0.56
N TRP A 88 9.70 0.64 -0.35
CA TRP A 88 9.14 -0.70 -0.47
C TRP A 88 8.94 -1.10 -1.92
N ARG A 89 8.93 -2.40 -2.22
CA ARG A 89 8.48 -2.96 -3.49
C ARG A 89 7.68 -4.23 -3.25
N LEU A 90 6.94 -4.69 -4.24
CA LEU A 90 6.33 -6.02 -4.17
C LEU A 90 7.42 -7.10 -4.12
N ALA A 91 7.23 -8.07 -3.23
CA ALA A 91 8.08 -9.23 -3.16
C ALA A 91 7.78 -10.19 -4.31
N VAL A 92 8.83 -10.82 -4.84
CA VAL A 92 8.76 -11.92 -5.79
C VAL A 92 9.09 -13.23 -5.09
N SER A 93 8.78 -14.36 -5.71
CA SER A 93 8.97 -15.69 -5.11
C SER A 93 10.43 -16.03 -4.75
N ALA A 94 11.40 -15.33 -5.35
CA ALA A 94 12.81 -15.53 -5.10
C ALA A 94 13.36 -14.65 -3.95
N ASP A 95 12.57 -13.71 -3.44
CA ASP A 95 13.01 -12.85 -2.33
C ASP A 95 13.14 -13.66 -1.05
N GLN A 96 14.29 -13.53 -0.41
CA GLN A 96 14.55 -14.09 0.91
C GLN A 96 14.03 -13.13 1.97
N ASP A 97 13.64 -13.67 3.13
CA ASP A 97 13.09 -12.87 4.23
C ASP A 97 14.05 -11.77 4.71
N PHE A 98 15.36 -12.02 4.60
CA PHE A 98 16.42 -11.09 4.94
C PHE A 98 17.43 -11.02 3.79
N ILE A 99 17.74 -9.80 3.33
CA ILE A 99 18.73 -9.57 2.27
C ILE A 99 19.63 -8.42 2.69
N GLU A 100 20.93 -8.69 2.77
CA GLU A 100 21.93 -7.65 2.96
C GLU A 100 22.10 -6.84 1.66
N LEU A 101 22.28 -5.53 1.80
CA LEU A 101 22.46 -4.63 0.68
C LEU A 101 23.87 -4.05 0.67
N ASP A 102 24.47 -4.04 -0.51
CA ASP A 102 25.69 -3.28 -0.78
C ASP A 102 25.41 -1.77 -0.88
N SER A 103 24.17 -1.39 -1.21
CA SER A 103 23.73 0.01 -1.34
C SER A 103 22.22 0.17 -1.18
N ALA A 104 21.78 1.34 -0.72
CA ALA A 104 20.36 1.67 -0.60
C ALA A 104 19.64 1.64 -1.96
N PRO A 105 18.39 1.14 -2.04
CA PRO A 105 17.62 1.18 -3.27
C PRO A 105 17.22 2.63 -3.62
N VAL A 106 16.89 2.84 -4.89
CA VAL A 106 16.44 4.15 -5.41
C VAL A 106 14.97 4.05 -5.77
N ALA A 107 14.18 5.03 -5.33
CA ALA A 107 12.76 5.12 -5.66
C ALA A 107 12.57 5.19 -7.19
N THR A 108 11.66 4.36 -7.69
CA THR A 108 11.19 4.35 -9.07
C THR A 108 9.92 5.20 -9.14
N PRO A 109 9.80 6.10 -10.13
CA PRO A 109 8.56 6.84 -10.34
C PRO A 109 7.38 5.86 -10.55
N PRO A 110 6.31 5.95 -9.75
CA PRO A 110 5.14 5.10 -9.94
C PRO A 110 4.40 5.48 -11.22
N ASN A 111 3.60 4.54 -11.75
CA ASN A 111 2.61 4.89 -12.76
C ASN A 111 1.65 5.96 -12.19
N ALA A 112 1.57 7.11 -12.85
CA ALA A 112 0.84 8.28 -12.35
C ALA A 112 -0.67 8.01 -12.19
N ASP A 113 -1.29 7.29 -13.14
CA ASP A 113 -2.71 6.98 -13.09
C ASP A 113 -3.04 6.00 -11.96
N ALA A 114 -2.21 4.97 -11.77
CA ALA A 114 -2.35 4.01 -10.68
C ALA A 114 -2.17 4.70 -9.31
N LEU A 115 -1.18 5.59 -9.19
CA LEU A 115 -0.97 6.37 -7.96
C LEU A 115 -2.17 7.27 -7.67
N ALA A 116 -2.67 7.99 -8.67
CA ALA A 116 -3.82 8.87 -8.51
C ALA A 116 -5.07 8.10 -8.04
N GLN A 117 -5.32 6.91 -8.60
CA GLN A 117 -6.42 6.04 -8.19
C GLN A 117 -6.25 5.56 -6.74
N LEU A 118 -5.06 5.11 -6.36
CA LEU A 118 -4.77 4.64 -5.01
C LEU A 118 -4.95 5.76 -3.97
N LEU A 119 -4.44 6.96 -4.26
CA LEU A 119 -4.61 8.13 -3.39
C LEU A 119 -6.09 8.56 -3.31
N HIS A 120 -6.82 8.50 -4.42
CA HIS A 120 -8.24 8.79 -4.46
C HIS A 120 -9.03 7.82 -3.56
N TRP A 121 -8.79 6.52 -3.69
CA TRP A 121 -9.45 5.53 -2.84
C TRP A 121 -9.10 5.73 -1.38
N TRP A 122 -7.83 5.99 -1.05
CA TRP A 122 -7.42 6.23 0.33
C TRP A 122 -8.13 7.44 0.93
N GLY A 123 -8.24 8.54 0.18
CA GLY A 123 -9.02 9.70 0.59
C GLY A 123 -10.51 9.39 0.78
N TRP A 124 -11.09 8.53 -0.05
CA TRP A 124 -12.46 8.05 0.16
C TRP A 124 -12.59 7.18 1.42
N TYR A 125 -11.68 6.24 1.61
CA TYR A 125 -11.66 5.32 2.75
C TYR A 125 -11.55 6.07 4.08
N ARG A 126 -10.63 7.04 4.16
CA ARG A 126 -10.45 7.88 5.35
C ARG A 126 -11.72 8.62 5.73
N ARG A 127 -12.40 9.26 4.76
CA ARG A 127 -13.70 9.90 4.98
C ARG A 127 -14.76 8.90 5.44
N HIS A 128 -14.85 7.75 4.78
CA HIS A 128 -15.84 6.72 5.11
C HIS A 128 -15.64 6.16 6.53
N LYS A 129 -14.39 6.03 6.98
CA LYS A 129 -14.03 5.55 8.32
C LYS A 129 -13.96 6.65 9.37
N GLY A 130 -14.22 7.92 9.01
CA GLY A 130 -14.14 9.05 9.94
C GLY A 130 -12.72 9.41 10.40
N LEU A 131 -11.68 8.96 9.68
CA LEU A 131 -10.27 9.23 10.01
C LEU A 131 -9.83 10.66 9.66
N ASP A 132 -10.67 11.41 8.95
CA ASP A 132 -10.43 12.80 8.53
C ASP A 132 -11.01 13.85 9.47
N ASN A 133 -11.64 13.45 10.57
CA ASN A 133 -12.04 14.38 11.64
C ASN A 133 -10.94 14.43 12.69
N PRO A 134 -10.07 15.45 12.67
CA PRO A 134 -9.34 15.83 13.86
C PRO A 134 -10.35 16.47 14.82
N GLU A 135 -10.50 15.90 16.02
CA GLU A 135 -10.89 16.71 17.17
C GLU A 135 -9.78 17.73 17.51
#